data_AF-A0A6B8VVM4-F1
#
_entry.id   AF-A0A6B8VVM4-F1
#
_cell.length_a   1.000
_cell.length_b   1.000
_cell.length_c   1.000
_cell.angle_alpha   90.00
_cell.angle_beta   90.00
_cell.angle_gamma   90.00
#
_symmetry.space_group_name_H-M   'P 1'
#
loop_
_entity.id
_entity.type
_entity.pdbx_description
1 polymer ?
#
loop_
_entity_poly.entity_id
_entity_poly.type
_entity_poly.pdbx_seq_one_letter_code
_entity_poly.pdbx_strand_id
1 'polypeptide(L)'
;MSILAVALGGFLGGAGRLFLSRRLPAFWGTWTANMIACLILGATTSLLHSPLGLALVATGGAGALSTWSTLVRELGQLAQDGRRKAAGIYLVASVVGGATCVVVGLSL
;
A
#
# COMPACT_ATOMS: atom_id res chain seq x y z
N MET A 1 4.99 10.75 22.04
CA MET A 1 5.07 11.60 20.83
C MET A 1 4.94 10.80 19.52
N SER A 2 5.43 9.56 19.45
CA SER A 2 5.29 8.68 18.28
C SER A 2 3.84 8.29 17.92
N ILE A 3 2.94 8.16 18.90
CA ILE A 3 1.52 7.84 18.63
C ILE A 3 0.83 8.90 17.77
N LEU A 4 1.07 10.19 18.06
CA LEU A 4 0.49 11.29 17.27
C LEU A 4 1.04 11.30 15.84
N ALA A 5 2.33 10.99 15.67
CA ALA A 5 2.93 10.85 14.35
C ALA A 5 2.31 9.70 13.55
N VAL A 6 2.15 8.51 14.17
CA VAL A 6 1.47 7.37 13.55
C VAL A 6 0.02 7.73 13.21
N ALA A 7 -0.70 8.40 14.11
CA ALA A 7 -2.09 8.78 13.88
C ALA A 7 -2.24 9.78 12.72
N LEU A 8 -1.38 10.80 12.66
CA LEU A 8 -1.38 11.79 11.58
C LEU A 8 -1.01 11.13 10.24
N GLY A 9 0.06 10.34 10.23
CA GLY A 9 0.45 9.57 9.05
C GLY A 9 -0.68 8.64 8.61
N GLY A 10 -1.27 7.90 9.55
CA GLY A 10 -2.37 6.98 9.30
C GLY A 10 -3.61 7.67 8.74
N PHE A 11 -3.95 8.86 9.24
CA PHE A 11 -5.03 9.68 8.70
C PHE A 11 -4.75 10.07 7.24
N LEU A 12 -3.56 10.59 6.94
CA LEU A 12 -3.18 11.00 5.59
C LEU A 12 -3.12 9.80 4.63
N GLY A 13 -2.53 8.69 5.05
CA GLY A 13 -2.44 7.45 4.27
C GLY A 13 -3.83 6.86 3.99
N GLY A 14 -4.68 6.78 5.01
CA GLY A 14 -6.06 6.31 4.88
C GLY A 14 -6.91 7.20 3.98
N ALA A 15 -6.78 8.53 4.09
CA ALA A 15 -7.43 9.48 3.21
C ALA A 15 -6.96 9.33 1.75
N GLY A 16 -5.66 9.11 1.54
CA GLY A 16 -5.08 8.82 0.22
C GLY A 16 -5.65 7.53 -0.38
N ARG A 17 -5.73 6.46 0.40
CA ARG A 17 -6.35 5.20 -0.05
C ARG A 17 -7.82 5.38 -0.41
N LEU A 18 -8.58 6.12 0.40
CA LEU A 18 -9.99 6.43 0.13
C LEU A 18 -10.15 7.24 -1.17
N PHE A 19 -9.25 8.21 -1.40
CA PHE A 19 -9.24 8.97 -2.64
C PHE A 19 -9.00 8.07 -3.85
N LEU A 20 -7.96 7.22 -3.80
CA LEU A 20 -7.64 6.29 -4.88
C LEU A 20 -8.77 5.29 -5.13
N SER A 21 -9.39 4.75 -4.08
CA SER A 21 -10.52 3.81 -4.22
C SER A 21 -11.77 4.44 -4.85
N ARG A 22 -11.92 5.78 -4.77
CA ARG A 22 -13.03 6.51 -5.38
C ARG A 22 -12.74 6.94 -6.82
N ARG A 23 -11.47 7.15 -7.16
CA ARG A 23 -11.05 7.67 -8.48
C ARG A 23 -10.68 6.56 -9.47
N LEU A 24 -10.24 5.42 -8.98
CA LEU A 24 -9.82 4.29 -9.80
C LEU A 24 -10.83 3.14 -9.69
N PRO A 25 -10.96 2.29 -10.73
CA PRO A 25 -11.77 1.08 -10.65
C PRO A 25 -11.30 0.16 -9.51
N ALA A 26 -12.22 -0.68 -9.00
CA ALA A 26 -12.06 -1.45 -7.75
C ALA A 26 -10.64 -2.02 -7.51
N PHE A 27 -10.11 -2.83 -8.44
CA PHE A 27 -8.79 -3.45 -8.30
C PHE A 27 -7.61 -2.48 -8.52
N TRP A 28 -7.77 -1.49 -9.40
CA TRP A 28 -6.73 -0.51 -9.67
C TRP A 28 -6.53 0.46 -8.51
N GLY A 29 -7.60 0.80 -7.78
CA GLY A 29 -7.51 1.61 -6.57
C GLY A 29 -6.65 0.96 -5.50
N THR A 30 -6.96 -0.29 -5.15
CA THR A 30 -6.21 -1.08 -4.17
C THR A 30 -4.79 -1.34 -4.61
N TRP A 31 -4.59 -1.77 -5.87
CA TRP A 31 -3.26 -2.03 -6.42
C TRP A 31 -2.37 -0.78 -6.37
N THR A 32 -2.87 0.35 -6.89
CA THR A 32 -2.11 1.62 -6.93
C THR A 32 -1.76 2.12 -5.54
N ALA A 33 -2.70 2.04 -4.59
CA ALA A 33 -2.44 2.42 -3.20
C ALA A 33 -1.32 1.57 -2.57
N ASN A 34 -1.35 0.25 -2.80
CA ASN A 34 -0.30 -0.64 -2.33
C ASN A 34 1.06 -0.36 -2.99
N MET A 35 1.10 -0.09 -4.30
CA MET A 35 2.35 0.22 -5.01
C MET A 35 3.00 1.50 -4.50
N ILE A 36 2.20 2.57 -4.34
CA ILE A 36 2.67 3.85 -3.79
C ILE A 36 3.17 3.65 -2.35
N ALA A 37 2.43 2.91 -1.52
CA ALA A 37 2.85 2.62 -0.15
C ALA A 37 4.19 1.86 -0.10
N CYS A 38 4.37 0.84 -0.95
CA CYS A 38 5.62 0.10 -1.08
C CYS A 38 6.79 0.99 -1.51
N LEU A 39 6.57 1.87 -2.50
CA LEU A 39 7.59 2.82 -2.95
C LEU A 39 7.99 3.79 -1.83
N ILE A 40 7.00 4.37 -1.13
CA ILE A 40 7.22 5.25 0.01
C ILE A 40 8.01 4.52 1.09
N LEU A 41 7.65 3.26 1.41
CA LEU A 41 8.34 2.48 2.42
C LEU A 41 9.82 2.25 2.05
N GLY A 42 10.10 1.89 0.79
CA GLY A 42 11.48 1.75 0.29
C GLY A 42 12.28 3.04 0.43
N ALA A 43 11.76 4.15 -0.11
CA ALA A 43 12.43 5.46 -0.08
C ALA A 43 12.60 6.00 1.35
N THR A 44 11.62 5.75 2.23
CA THR A 44 11.73 6.14 3.63
C THR A 44 12.83 5.35 4.34
N THR A 45 13.02 4.08 3.97
CA THR A 45 14.06 3.23 4.55
C THR A 45 15.47 3.67 4.13
N SER A 46 15.66 4.18 2.90
CA SER A 46 16.96 4.70 2.44
C SER A 46 17.25 6.12 2.94
N LEU A 47 16.24 6.99 2.97
CA LEU A 47 16.44 8.43 3.18
C LEU A 47 16.23 8.90 4.62
N LEU A 48 15.42 8.20 5.43
CA LEU A 48 14.94 8.73 6.71
C LEU A 48 15.39 7.88 7.91
N HIS A 49 16.21 8.47 8.76
CA HIS A 49 16.75 7.81 9.96
C HIS A 49 16.08 8.25 11.27
N SER A 50 15.17 9.24 11.22
CA SER A 50 14.48 9.77 12.40
C SER A 50 13.36 8.81 12.86
N PRO A 51 13.34 8.36 14.12
CA PRO A 51 12.27 7.48 14.63
C PRO A 51 10.87 8.10 14.52
N LEU A 52 10.74 9.42 14.69
CA LEU A 52 9.47 10.13 14.54
C LEU A 52 9.02 10.18 13.08
N GLY A 53 9.98 10.39 12.16
CA GLY A 53 9.74 10.38 10.73
C GLY A 53 9.30 9.00 10.23
N LEU A 54 9.96 7.93 10.70
CA LEU A 54 9.56 6.54 10.42
C LEU A 54 8.15 6.24 10.95
N ALA A 55 7.84 6.68 12.17
CA ALA A 55 6.50 6.51 12.74
C ALA A 55 5.41 7.21 11.91
N LEU A 56 5.69 8.42 11.41
CA LEU A 56 4.75 9.18 10.58
C LEU A 56 4.61 8.58 9.18
N VAL A 57 5.71 8.40 8.46
CA VAL A 57 5.69 8.10 7.03
C VAL A 57 5.55 6.61 6.78
N ALA A 58 6.33 5.77 7.46
CA ALA A 58 6.31 4.32 7.24
C ALA A 58 5.13 3.68 7.97
N THR A 59 5.13 3.72 9.31
CA THR A 59 4.11 3.01 10.11
C THR A 59 2.72 3.62 9.93
N GLY A 60 2.60 4.94 10.00
CA GLY A 60 1.34 5.65 9.78
C GLY A 60 0.95 5.70 8.30
N GLY A 61 1.67 6.51 7.53
CA GLY A 61 1.37 6.85 6.13
C GLY A 61 1.27 5.64 5.21
N ALA A 62 2.39 4.98 4.94
CA ALA A 62 2.45 3.81 4.07
C ALA A 62 1.62 2.65 4.64
N GLY A 63 1.66 2.44 5.96
CA GLY A 63 0.84 1.43 6.64
C GLY A 63 -0.66 1.57 6.35
N ALA A 64 -1.23 2.77 6.53
CA ALA A 64 -2.65 3.02 6.30
C ALA A 64 -3.05 3.20 4.83
N LEU A 65 -2.11 3.67 3.99
CA LEU A 65 -2.28 3.76 2.54
C LEU A 65 -2.36 2.36 1.91
N SER A 66 -1.56 1.41 2.39
CA SER A 66 -1.63 0.01 1.96
C SER A 66 -2.80 -0.74 2.58
N THR A 67 -3.19 -1.87 2.01
CA THR A 67 -4.19 -2.76 2.59
C THR A 67 -4.04 -4.20 2.10
N TRP A 68 -3.89 -5.12 3.06
CA TRP A 68 -3.94 -6.57 2.79
C TRP A 68 -5.37 -7.11 2.83
N SER A 69 -6.19 -6.67 3.79
CA SER A 69 -7.56 -7.13 3.97
C SER A 69 -8.44 -6.86 2.74
N THR A 70 -8.27 -5.71 2.08
CA THR A 70 -9.02 -5.38 0.86
C THR A 70 -8.56 -6.23 -0.32
N LEU A 71 -7.25 -6.42 -0.50
CA LEU A 71 -6.68 -7.28 -1.53
C LEU A 71 -7.20 -8.72 -1.40
N VAL A 72 -7.18 -9.29 -0.19
CA VAL A 72 -7.69 -10.65 0.07
C VAL A 72 -9.18 -10.75 -0.24
N ARG A 73 -9.98 -9.75 0.13
CA ARG A 73 -11.41 -9.71 -0.20
C ARG A 73 -11.63 -9.71 -1.72
N GLU A 74 -10.90 -8.88 -2.46
CA GLU A 74 -10.99 -8.79 -3.93
C GLU A 74 -10.55 -10.09 -4.61
N LEU A 75 -9.49 -10.73 -4.13
CA LEU A 75 -9.04 -12.05 -4.60
C LEU A 75 -10.10 -13.13 -4.31
N GLY A 76 -10.71 -13.09 -3.13
CA GLY A 76 -11.81 -13.97 -2.75
C GLY A 76 -13.02 -13.82 -3.66
N GLN A 77 -13.41 -12.58 -3.99
CA GLN A 77 -14.48 -12.28 -4.94
C GLN A 77 -14.18 -12.87 -6.32
N LEU A 78 -12.98 -12.64 -6.86
CA LEU A 78 -12.58 -13.22 -8.16
C LEU A 78 -12.60 -14.76 -8.13
N ALA A 79 -12.21 -15.38 -7.02
CA ALA A 79 -12.24 -16.82 -6.88
C ALA A 79 -13.68 -17.38 -6.81
N GLN A 80 -14.57 -16.69 -6.09
CA GLN A 80 -16.00 -17.02 -5.99
C GLN A 80 -16.72 -16.88 -7.33
N ASP A 81 -16.35 -15.87 -8.13
CA ASP A 81 -16.86 -15.66 -9.49
C ASP A 81 -16.31 -16.67 -10.53
N GLY A 82 -15.54 -17.68 -10.10
CA GLY A 82 -14.89 -18.65 -10.99
C GLY A 82 -13.67 -18.11 -11.75
N ARG A 83 -13.29 -16.84 -11.54
CA ARG A 83 -12.21 -16.13 -12.25
C ARG A 83 -10.84 -16.38 -11.61
N ARG A 84 -10.52 -17.63 -11.30
CA ARG A 84 -9.28 -18.03 -10.58
C ARG A 84 -7.98 -17.56 -11.25
N LYS A 85 -7.92 -17.59 -12.59
CA LYS A 85 -6.77 -17.09 -13.35
C LYS A 85 -6.55 -15.59 -13.13
N ALA A 86 -7.63 -14.80 -13.13
CA ALA A 86 -7.55 -13.36 -12.87
C ALA A 86 -7.12 -13.07 -11.43
N ALA A 87 -7.63 -13.84 -10.45
CA ALA A 87 -7.18 -13.76 -9.06
C ALA A 87 -5.66 -14.04 -8.94
N GLY A 88 -5.18 -15.10 -9.59
CA GLY A 88 -3.74 -15.43 -9.61
C GLY A 88 -2.88 -14.31 -10.21
N ILE A 89 -3.27 -13.78 -11.37
CA ILE A 89 -2.57 -12.65 -12.00
C ILE A 89 -2.55 -11.42 -11.08
N TYR A 90 -3.69 -11.09 -10.46
CA TYR A 90 -3.80 -9.93 -9.59
C TYR A 90 -2.94 -10.06 -8.33
N LEU A 91 -2.89 -11.24 -7.72
CA LEU A 91 -2.02 -11.54 -6.59
C LEU A 91 -0.55 -11.40 -6.97
N VAL A 92 -0.12 -12.04 -8.06
CA VAL A 92 1.27 -12.00 -8.54
C VAL A 92 1.67 -10.56 -8.88
N ALA A 93 0.83 -9.83 -9.60
CA ALA A 93 1.08 -8.42 -9.94
C ALA A 93 1.18 -7.53 -8.70
N SER A 94 0.40 -7.81 -7.65
CA SER A 94 0.48 -7.07 -6.38
C SER A 94 1.77 -7.37 -5.62
N VAL A 95 2.17 -8.64 -5.52
CA VAL A 95 3.38 -9.03 -4.77
C VAL A 95 4.65 -8.60 -5.52
N VAL A 96 4.75 -8.92 -6.82
CA VAL A 96 5.93 -8.58 -7.64
C VAL A 96 6.02 -7.07 -7.86
N GLY A 97 4.89 -6.42 -8.13
CA GLY A 97 4.84 -4.96 -8.25
C GLY A 97 5.27 -4.28 -6.97
N GLY A 98 4.74 -4.72 -5.83
CA GLY A 98 5.10 -4.17 -4.51
C GLY A 98 6.58 -4.35 -4.20
N ALA A 99 7.13 -5.54 -4.42
CA ALA A 99 8.56 -5.81 -4.25
C ALA A 99 9.42 -4.92 -5.14
N THR A 100 9.05 -4.76 -6.42
CA THR A 100 9.73 -3.86 -7.36
C THR A 100 9.69 -2.42 -6.85
N CYS A 101 8.53 -1.93 -6.39
CA CYS A 101 8.39 -0.59 -5.84
C CYS A 101 9.26 -0.38 -4.59
N VAL A 102 9.37 -1.36 -3.70
CA VAL A 102 10.28 -1.28 -2.54
C VAL A 102 11.73 -1.16 -3.01
N VAL A 103 12.17 -2.01 -3.94
CA VAL A 103 13.55 -1.99 -4.46
C VAL A 103 13.86 -0.66 -5.14
N VAL A 104 12.95 -0.16 -5.98
CA VAL A 104 13.09 1.16 -6.60
C VAL A 104 13.17 2.25 -5.53
N GLY A 105 12.30 2.21 -4.52
CA GLY A 105 12.32 3.16 -3.42
C GLY A 105 13.66 3.15 -2.66
N LEU A 106 14.21 1.97 -2.37
CA LEU A 106 15.51 1.82 -1.70
C LEU A 106 16.69 2.38 -2.53
N SER A 107 16.53 2.48 -3.85
CA SER A 107 17.54 3.04 -4.76
C SER A 107 17.48 4.55 -4.94
N LEU A 108 16.46 5.21 -4.34
CA LEU A 108 16.36 6.67 -4.24
C LEU A 108 17.15 7.18 -3.04
#